data_AF-H1DJ63-F1
#
_entry.id   AF-H1DJ63-F1
#
_cell.length_a   1.000
_cell.length_b   1.000
_cell.length_c   1.000
_cell.angle_alpha   90.00
_cell.angle_beta   90.00
_cell.angle_gamma   90.00
#
_symmetry.space_group_name_H-M   'P 1'
#
loop_
_entity.id
_entity.type
_entity.pdbx_description
1 polymer ?
#
loop_
_entity_poly.entity_id
_entity_poly.type
_entity_poly.pdbx_seq_one_letter_code
_entity_poly.pdbx_strand_id
1 'polypeptide(L)'
;MKKLIFILCTLVALWACSDKDDPTPVEIPVSLSTDPALLTFEAEGGMQEVHITTNCDKWDVRSADPHFVVNTLDDGFTVTAARNLSTGQLKSNIEVKGTRNGEQITDTVVVVQNGAEQVTLKVEPAQLNFPVEGGRETVGVQVGGTDIWKFATEAAWLTIEKADGILTVTAQKNVLPEKLAATIVLTAGLGENTAETTLEVVQEANLTLGSLIFELTVPAGAKAGLPLYTDETTAVNCVVDWGDGQKETVTANAPTHIYEKEGVYEITVTGTVSRLNSNNPVFNSGDALMRDYITAVKQWGTTGLTSLYNAFWHCTNLRSIPTDTQESFRAITTFESAFEQCSSLEVLPEGLLRSCDKVESFRNSFSQCTSLTSLPENLFASCRLATDFFRTFWKCTSLKSIKEGIFAGCTEAIDFGQCFYTCTALTIIPVSMFDDCKKATGFRFTFGKAPLTGESPYTLHEGIKIHLYERADHTALFTAPAEYGRCFQECTSLSDYAQIEAHGWN
;
A
#
# COMPACT_ATOMS: atom_id res chain seq x y z
N MET A 1 65.29 5.59 -66.28
CA MET A 1 65.48 6.03 -67.69
C MET A 1 66.73 5.39 -68.26
N LYS A 2 66.66 4.88 -69.49
CA LYS A 2 67.80 4.46 -70.32
C LYS A 2 68.86 5.56 -70.41
N LYS A 3 70.14 5.17 -70.38
CA LYS A 3 71.19 5.44 -71.41
C LYS A 3 72.32 4.43 -71.16
N LEU A 4 72.48 3.39 -72.00
CA LEU A 4 73.31 3.32 -73.22
C LEU A 4 74.82 3.34 -72.89
N ILE A 5 75.58 2.26 -73.10
CA ILE A 5 76.56 2.02 -74.22
C ILE A 5 77.48 0.87 -73.73
N PHE A 6 78.14 -0.02 -74.48
CA PHE A 6 78.04 -0.68 -75.80
C PHE A 6 79.29 -1.61 -75.90
N ILE A 7 79.16 -2.81 -76.52
CA ILE A 7 80.21 -3.64 -77.19
C ILE A 7 81.28 -4.34 -76.29
N LEU A 8 81.41 -5.68 -76.20
CA LEU A 8 81.61 -6.82 -77.15
C LEU A 8 83.10 -7.14 -77.45
N CYS A 9 83.40 -8.45 -77.52
CA CYS A 9 84.53 -9.17 -78.15
C CYS A 9 85.58 -9.78 -77.19
N THR A 10 85.54 -11.10 -76.91
CA THR A 10 86.24 -12.25 -77.60
C THR A 10 87.77 -12.23 -77.38
N LEU A 11 88.55 -13.29 -77.17
CA LEU A 11 88.42 -14.75 -77.25
C LEU A 11 89.73 -15.35 -76.64
N VAL A 12 89.76 -16.68 -76.48
CA VAL A 12 90.91 -17.61 -76.43
C VAL A 12 91.47 -18.03 -75.06
N ALA A 13 91.26 -19.32 -74.82
CA ALA A 13 91.77 -20.18 -73.76
C ALA A 13 93.20 -20.70 -74.03
N LEU A 14 93.86 -21.19 -72.98
CA LEU A 14 94.73 -22.40 -72.91
C LEU A 14 95.26 -22.50 -71.46
N TRP A 15 94.67 -23.35 -70.62
CA TRP A 15 95.13 -24.70 -70.21
C TRP A 15 96.44 -24.75 -69.39
N ALA A 16 96.36 -25.20 -68.13
CA ALA A 16 96.90 -26.50 -67.71
C ALA A 16 96.53 -26.85 -66.24
N CYS A 17 96.28 -28.14 -66.01
CA CYS A 17 95.72 -28.82 -64.82
C CYS A 17 96.64 -28.86 -63.57
N SER A 18 96.06 -28.89 -62.36
CA SER A 18 95.94 -30.14 -61.56
C SER A 18 95.01 -30.01 -60.34
N ASP A 19 94.25 -31.07 -60.13
CA ASP A 19 93.52 -31.54 -58.94
C ASP A 19 92.25 -30.82 -58.46
N LYS A 20 91.22 -31.67 -58.32
CA LYS A 20 89.83 -31.37 -58.01
C LYS A 20 89.66 -31.16 -56.51
N ASP A 21 89.35 -29.92 -56.12
CA ASP A 21 88.55 -29.67 -54.93
C ASP A 21 87.11 -29.43 -55.39
N ASP A 22 86.21 -30.29 -54.93
CA ASP A 22 84.77 -30.13 -55.10
C ASP A 22 84.33 -28.89 -54.31
N PRO A 23 83.64 -27.89 -54.88
CA PRO A 23 83.14 -26.76 -54.12
C PRO A 23 82.05 -27.24 -53.15
N THR A 24 82.26 -27.05 -51.86
CA THR A 24 81.22 -27.24 -50.85
C THR A 24 79.99 -26.37 -51.19
N PRO A 25 78.76 -26.90 -51.13
CA PRO A 25 77.56 -26.11 -51.39
C PRO A 25 77.47 -24.93 -50.42
N VAL A 26 77.22 -23.72 -50.93
CA VAL A 26 76.88 -22.56 -50.10
C VAL A 26 75.47 -22.77 -49.56
N GLU A 27 75.34 -23.17 -48.30
CA GLU A 27 74.05 -23.25 -47.61
C GLU A 27 73.48 -21.83 -47.43
N ILE A 28 72.34 -21.54 -48.07
CA ILE A 28 71.58 -20.31 -47.82
C ILE A 28 70.84 -20.50 -46.50
N PRO A 29 71.07 -19.67 -45.47
CA PRO A 29 70.42 -19.83 -44.18
C PRO A 29 68.90 -19.66 -44.31
N VAL A 30 68.14 -20.44 -43.55
CA VAL A 30 66.68 -20.30 -43.48
C VAL A 30 66.33 -18.93 -42.91
N SER A 31 65.43 -18.21 -43.58
CA SER A 31 64.99 -16.86 -43.20
C SER A 31 63.48 -16.75 -43.19
N LEU A 32 62.95 -16.13 -42.14
CA LEU A 32 61.53 -15.81 -41.98
C LEU A 32 61.46 -14.48 -41.24
N SER A 33 60.71 -13.53 -41.78
CA SER A 33 60.43 -12.26 -41.12
C SER A 33 59.00 -11.80 -41.38
N THR A 34 58.37 -11.27 -40.34
CA THR A 34 57.03 -10.69 -40.36
C THR A 34 57.10 -9.17 -40.29
N ASP A 35 56.25 -8.48 -41.05
CA ASP A 35 56.08 -7.03 -40.97
C ASP A 35 54.59 -6.67 -41.01
N PRO A 36 54.05 -5.98 -39.99
CA PRO A 36 54.73 -5.51 -38.77
C PRO A 36 54.96 -6.61 -37.71
N ALA A 37 56.04 -6.47 -36.92
CA ALA A 37 56.35 -7.36 -35.79
C ALA A 37 55.53 -7.04 -34.51
N LEU A 38 54.81 -5.91 -34.49
CA LEU A 38 53.90 -5.49 -33.41
C LEU A 38 52.59 -5.00 -34.02
N LEU A 39 51.48 -5.62 -33.62
CA LEU A 39 50.14 -5.12 -33.89
C LEU A 39 49.56 -4.50 -32.63
N THR A 40 49.00 -3.30 -32.77
CA THR A 40 48.27 -2.62 -31.68
C THR A 40 46.84 -2.39 -32.13
N PHE A 41 45.88 -2.87 -31.32
CA PHE A 41 44.45 -2.67 -31.54
C PHE A 41 43.88 -1.77 -30.44
N GLU A 42 42.90 -0.93 -30.81
CA GLU A 42 42.04 -0.28 -29.84
C GLU A 42 41.12 -1.30 -29.16
N ALA A 43 40.48 -0.92 -28.04
CA ALA A 43 39.56 -1.80 -27.32
C ALA A 43 38.44 -2.35 -28.21
N GLU A 44 38.00 -1.59 -29.22
CA GLU A 44 37.01 -2.00 -30.22
C GLU A 44 37.46 -3.17 -31.11
N GLY A 45 38.76 -3.43 -31.18
CA GLY A 45 39.32 -4.47 -32.03
C GLY A 45 39.38 -4.05 -33.49
N GLY A 46 39.28 -5.03 -34.39
CA GLY A 46 39.38 -4.83 -35.83
C GLY A 46 40.27 -5.87 -36.49
N MET A 47 40.65 -5.61 -37.74
CA MET A 47 41.49 -6.49 -38.54
C MET A 47 42.72 -5.75 -39.02
N GLN A 48 43.89 -6.39 -38.90
CA GLN A 48 45.16 -5.90 -39.46
C GLN A 48 45.86 -7.03 -40.21
N GLU A 49 46.65 -6.70 -41.22
CA GLU A 49 47.39 -7.66 -42.03
C GLU A 49 48.87 -7.68 -41.64
N VAL A 50 49.49 -8.85 -41.77
CA VAL A 50 50.93 -9.07 -41.57
C VAL A 50 51.47 -9.75 -42.82
N HIS A 51 52.47 -9.14 -43.44
CA HIS A 51 53.17 -9.72 -44.58
C HIS A 51 54.33 -10.61 -44.11
N ILE A 52 54.53 -11.71 -44.82
CA ILE A 52 55.62 -12.66 -44.55
C ILE A 52 56.65 -12.58 -45.68
N THR A 53 57.92 -12.35 -45.32
CA THR A 53 59.06 -12.54 -46.21
C THR A 53 59.84 -13.77 -45.77
N THR A 54 59.91 -14.80 -46.61
CA THR A 54 60.60 -16.05 -46.26
C THR A 54 61.24 -16.74 -47.46
N ASN A 55 62.28 -17.53 -47.21
CA ASN A 55 62.84 -18.48 -48.17
C ASN A 55 62.44 -19.95 -47.85
N CYS A 56 61.52 -20.16 -46.91
CA CYS A 56 61.01 -21.48 -46.52
C CYS A 56 60.09 -22.11 -47.58
N ASP A 57 60.09 -23.44 -47.66
CA ASP A 57 59.24 -24.17 -48.61
C ASP A 57 57.77 -24.20 -48.14
N LYS A 58 57.56 -24.11 -46.82
CA LYS A 58 56.26 -24.05 -46.16
C LYS A 58 56.35 -23.20 -44.89
N TRP A 59 55.23 -22.57 -44.54
CA TRP A 59 55.06 -21.89 -43.26
C TRP A 59 53.66 -22.14 -42.70
N ASP A 60 53.52 -21.99 -41.39
CA ASP A 60 52.24 -22.09 -40.66
C ASP A 60 52.16 -20.96 -39.62
N VAL A 61 50.95 -20.48 -39.33
CA VAL A 61 50.71 -19.41 -38.36
C VAL A 61 49.69 -19.85 -37.33
N ARG A 62 50.00 -19.59 -36.06
CA ARG A 62 49.11 -19.92 -34.96
C ARG A 62 49.06 -18.82 -33.92
N SER A 63 47.86 -18.42 -33.54
CA SER A 63 47.64 -17.68 -32.30
C SER A 63 47.49 -18.65 -31.12
N ALA A 64 48.18 -18.35 -30.02
CA ALA A 64 47.99 -19.06 -28.75
C ALA A 64 46.73 -18.60 -28.00
N ASP A 65 46.23 -17.40 -28.30
CA ASP A 65 45.06 -16.80 -27.68
C ASP A 65 43.91 -16.75 -28.70
N PRO A 66 42.79 -17.46 -28.45
CA PRO A 66 41.66 -17.51 -29.38
C PRO A 66 40.98 -16.14 -29.59
N HIS A 67 41.24 -15.14 -28.74
CA HIS A 67 40.75 -13.77 -28.92
C HIS A 67 41.35 -13.09 -30.16
N PHE A 68 42.56 -13.49 -30.56
CA PHE A 68 43.24 -13.04 -31.77
C PHE A 68 43.16 -14.13 -32.84
N VAL A 69 42.22 -13.98 -33.77
CA VAL A 69 41.98 -14.96 -34.84
C VAL A 69 42.89 -14.69 -36.02
N VAL A 70 43.60 -15.72 -36.50
CA VAL A 70 44.49 -15.63 -37.65
C VAL A 70 43.90 -16.32 -38.87
N ASN A 71 43.96 -15.67 -40.03
CA ASN A 71 43.59 -16.29 -41.32
C ASN A 71 44.71 -16.09 -42.35
N THR A 72 45.19 -17.17 -42.95
CA THR A 72 46.29 -17.15 -43.95
C THR A 72 45.88 -16.50 -45.26
N LEU A 73 46.80 -15.74 -45.84
CA LEU A 73 46.76 -15.15 -47.18
C LEU A 73 47.91 -15.73 -48.04
N ASP A 74 47.97 -15.37 -49.32
CA ASP A 74 49.01 -15.85 -50.24
C ASP A 74 50.43 -15.38 -49.86
N ASP A 75 50.56 -14.16 -49.32
CA ASP A 75 51.82 -13.49 -48.97
C ASP A 75 51.90 -13.06 -47.49
N GLY A 76 51.03 -13.60 -46.64
CA GLY A 76 50.92 -13.18 -45.24
C GLY A 76 49.73 -13.79 -44.51
N PHE A 77 49.22 -13.10 -43.50
CA PHE A 77 48.00 -13.47 -42.79
C PHE A 77 47.31 -12.23 -42.23
N THR A 78 46.02 -12.36 -41.93
CA THR A 78 45.26 -11.36 -41.17
C THR A 78 45.18 -11.75 -39.72
N VAL A 79 45.14 -10.75 -38.84
CA VAL A 79 44.82 -10.89 -37.42
C VAL A 79 43.56 -10.11 -37.14
N THR A 80 42.52 -10.78 -36.67
CA THR A 80 41.26 -10.16 -36.25
C THR A 80 41.14 -10.24 -34.73
N ALA A 81 41.00 -9.09 -34.08
CA ALA A 81 40.71 -8.98 -32.65
C ALA A 81 39.24 -8.61 -32.45
N ALA A 82 38.53 -9.35 -31.61
CA ALA A 82 37.20 -8.93 -31.14
C ALA A 82 37.33 -7.77 -30.13
N ARG A 83 36.21 -7.09 -29.82
CA ARG A 83 36.19 -6.04 -28.79
C ARG A 83 36.64 -6.61 -27.44
N ASN A 84 37.60 -5.96 -26.80
CA ASN A 84 37.98 -6.23 -25.42
C ASN A 84 37.00 -5.54 -24.47
N LEU A 85 36.23 -6.33 -23.71
CA LEU A 85 35.24 -5.80 -22.76
C LEU A 85 35.84 -5.48 -21.38
N SER A 86 37.09 -5.88 -21.12
CA SER A 86 37.77 -5.63 -19.84
C SER A 86 38.57 -4.32 -19.89
N THR A 87 38.82 -3.71 -18.73
CA THR A 87 39.70 -2.53 -18.62
C THR A 87 41.19 -2.90 -18.71
N GLY A 88 41.51 -4.20 -18.64
CA GLY A 88 42.86 -4.72 -18.78
C GLY A 88 43.30 -4.80 -20.24
N GLN A 89 44.57 -4.48 -20.49
CA GLN A 89 45.17 -4.68 -21.81
C GLN A 89 45.35 -6.19 -22.08
N LEU A 90 44.93 -6.65 -23.27
CA LEU A 90 45.22 -8.00 -23.74
C LEU A 90 46.54 -8.00 -24.50
N LYS A 91 47.36 -9.03 -24.28
CA LYS A 91 48.64 -9.21 -24.97
C LYS A 91 48.89 -10.68 -25.26
N SER A 92 49.23 -10.97 -26.52
CA SER A 92 49.55 -12.33 -26.96
C SER A 92 50.66 -12.30 -28.02
N ASN A 93 51.19 -13.49 -28.31
CA ASN A 93 52.18 -13.72 -29.35
C ASN A 93 51.56 -14.62 -30.42
N ILE A 94 51.69 -14.21 -31.68
CA ILE A 94 51.37 -15.04 -32.85
C ILE A 94 52.67 -15.64 -33.35
N GLU A 95 52.75 -16.97 -33.34
CA GLU A 95 53.93 -17.70 -33.82
C GLU A 95 53.76 -18.01 -35.31
N VAL A 96 54.76 -17.65 -36.11
CA VAL A 96 54.89 -18.06 -37.50
C VAL A 96 56.07 -19.02 -37.61
N LYS A 97 55.83 -20.25 -38.08
CA LYS A 97 56.85 -21.30 -38.19
C LYS A 97 57.12 -21.64 -39.64
N GLY A 98 58.33 -21.35 -40.10
CA GLY A 98 58.82 -21.70 -41.43
C GLY A 98 59.66 -22.98 -41.38
N THR A 99 59.58 -23.82 -42.41
CA THR A 99 60.41 -25.01 -42.57
C THR A 99 61.04 -25.06 -43.96
N ARG A 100 62.35 -25.32 -44.01
CA ARG A 100 63.10 -25.53 -45.25
C ARG A 100 64.12 -26.66 -45.07
N ASN A 101 64.11 -27.66 -45.95
CA ASN A 101 65.08 -28.78 -45.90
C ASN A 101 65.23 -29.49 -44.53
N GLY A 102 64.19 -29.47 -43.69
CA GLY A 102 64.20 -30.06 -42.34
C GLY A 102 64.66 -29.12 -41.22
N GLU A 103 65.16 -27.93 -41.54
CA GLU A 103 65.48 -26.87 -40.58
C GLU A 103 64.24 -25.97 -40.35
N GLN A 104 63.99 -25.62 -39.09
CA GLN A 104 62.84 -24.82 -38.66
C GLN A 104 63.28 -23.45 -38.15
N ILE A 105 62.54 -22.42 -38.54
CA ILE A 105 62.67 -21.06 -37.99
C ILE A 105 61.32 -20.60 -37.47
N THR A 106 61.31 -19.88 -36.35
CA THR A 106 60.10 -19.27 -35.77
C THR A 106 60.30 -17.77 -35.71
N ASP A 107 59.32 -17.04 -36.20
CA ASP A 107 59.19 -15.60 -35.97
C ASP A 107 57.93 -15.32 -35.14
N THR A 108 57.89 -14.19 -34.46
CA THR A 108 56.80 -13.85 -33.53
C THR A 108 56.30 -12.45 -33.77
N VAL A 109 55.00 -12.34 -34.02
CA VAL A 109 54.29 -11.06 -34.00
C VAL A 109 53.67 -10.86 -32.62
N VAL A 110 54.07 -9.79 -31.93
CA VAL A 110 53.43 -9.40 -30.68
C VAL A 110 52.13 -8.69 -31.02
N VAL A 111 51.02 -9.08 -30.38
CA VAL A 111 49.74 -8.40 -30.52
C VAL A 111 49.31 -7.85 -29.18
N VAL A 112 48.96 -6.57 -29.17
CA VAL A 112 48.48 -5.85 -27.98
C VAL A 112 47.13 -5.22 -28.32
N GLN A 113 46.17 -5.33 -27.42
CA GLN A 113 44.89 -4.64 -27.53
C GLN A 113 44.58 -3.87 -26.24
N ASN A 114 44.26 -2.59 -26.39
CA ASN A 114 43.90 -1.72 -25.27
C ASN A 114 42.69 -2.26 -24.49
N GLY A 115 42.65 -1.96 -23.18
CA GLY A 115 41.46 -2.18 -22.37
C GLY A 115 40.35 -1.19 -22.72
N ALA A 116 39.09 -1.59 -22.51
CA ALA A 116 37.95 -0.69 -22.60
C ALA A 116 38.04 0.43 -21.55
N GLU A 117 37.42 1.58 -21.85
CA GLU A 117 37.21 2.62 -20.85
C GLU A 117 36.38 2.08 -19.67
N GLN A 118 36.68 2.54 -18.47
CA GLN A 118 35.95 2.10 -17.27
C GLN A 118 34.50 2.57 -17.34
N VAL A 119 33.56 1.63 -17.19
CA VAL A 119 32.14 1.97 -17.17
C VAL A 119 31.82 2.75 -15.89
N THR A 120 31.13 3.87 -16.05
CA THR A 120 30.62 4.68 -14.95
C THR A 120 29.12 4.88 -15.12
N LEU A 121 28.41 4.90 -13.99
CA LEU A 121 26.97 5.06 -13.97
C LEU A 121 26.58 5.91 -12.76
N LYS A 122 25.82 6.97 -13.02
CA LYS A 122 25.33 7.87 -11.98
C LYS A 122 23.89 8.28 -12.29
N VAL A 123 23.08 8.40 -11.25
CA VAL A 123 21.70 8.90 -11.34
C VAL A 123 21.52 10.05 -10.35
N GLU A 124 21.00 11.19 -10.82
CA GLU A 124 20.74 12.36 -9.98
C GLU A 124 19.40 13.04 -10.35
N PRO A 125 18.51 13.29 -9.37
CA PRO A 125 18.62 12.91 -7.95
C PRO A 125 18.59 11.38 -7.73
N ALA A 126 19.17 10.92 -6.62
CA ALA A 126 19.16 9.49 -6.23
C ALA A 126 17.83 9.05 -5.58
N GLN A 127 16.88 9.98 -5.39
CA GLN A 127 15.54 9.69 -4.90
C GLN A 127 14.48 10.55 -5.59
N LEU A 128 13.35 9.95 -5.93
CA LEU A 128 12.12 10.64 -6.34
C LEU A 128 11.05 10.51 -5.25
N ASN A 129 10.28 11.58 -5.03
CA ASN A 129 9.19 11.62 -4.06
C ASN A 129 7.88 11.97 -4.77
N PHE A 130 6.87 11.12 -4.65
CA PHE A 130 5.54 11.34 -5.22
C PHE A 130 4.51 11.64 -4.13
N PRO A 131 3.57 12.57 -4.38
CA PRO A 131 2.40 12.71 -3.52
C PRO A 131 1.48 11.48 -3.64
N VAL A 132 0.51 11.38 -2.73
CA VAL A 132 -0.48 10.28 -2.74
C VAL A 132 -1.22 10.14 -4.07
N GLU A 133 -1.52 11.24 -4.77
CA GLU A 133 -2.18 11.20 -6.08
C GLU A 133 -1.28 10.64 -7.21
N GLY A 134 0.00 10.41 -6.92
CA GLY A 134 0.99 9.98 -7.90
C GLY A 134 1.46 11.13 -8.77
N GLY A 135 1.78 10.83 -10.02
CA GLY A 135 2.28 11.82 -10.98
C GLY A 135 3.41 11.25 -11.83
N ARG A 136 4.11 12.16 -12.51
CA ARG A 136 5.20 11.83 -13.43
C ARG A 136 6.41 12.70 -13.10
N GLU A 137 7.55 12.06 -12.87
CA GLU A 137 8.84 12.70 -12.63
C GLU A 137 9.90 12.17 -13.61
N THR A 138 10.96 12.95 -13.81
CA THR A 138 12.08 12.57 -14.68
C THR A 138 13.40 12.70 -13.96
N VAL A 139 14.33 11.78 -14.24
CA VAL A 139 15.67 11.78 -13.67
C VAL A 139 16.72 11.49 -14.74
N GLY A 140 17.84 12.21 -14.68
CA GLY A 140 18.95 12.02 -15.59
C GLY A 140 19.83 10.85 -15.18
N VAL A 141 20.20 10.02 -16.14
CA VAL A 141 21.13 8.89 -15.99
C VAL A 141 22.38 9.19 -16.81
N GLN A 142 23.51 9.38 -16.12
CA GLN A 142 24.80 9.64 -16.73
C GLN A 142 25.56 8.32 -16.85
N VAL A 143 25.83 7.91 -18.09
CA VAL A 143 26.57 6.68 -18.41
C VAL A 143 27.85 7.06 -19.16
N GLY A 144 28.99 6.59 -18.68
CA GLY A 144 30.30 6.80 -19.31
C GLY A 144 30.98 5.47 -19.62
N GLY A 145 31.80 5.44 -20.68
CA GLY A 145 32.50 4.23 -21.15
C GLY A 145 31.61 3.20 -21.87
N THR A 146 30.30 3.45 -21.97
CA THR A 146 29.35 2.60 -22.70
C THR A 146 28.02 3.33 -22.96
N ASP A 147 27.30 2.85 -23.96
CA ASP A 147 25.94 3.19 -24.36
C ASP A 147 24.91 2.10 -23.96
N ILE A 148 25.39 0.97 -23.43
CA ILE A 148 24.57 -0.15 -22.99
C ILE A 148 24.24 -0.01 -21.52
N TRP A 149 22.95 0.18 -21.23
CA TRP A 149 22.44 0.16 -19.87
C TRP A 149 20.97 -0.25 -19.81
N LYS A 150 20.57 -0.77 -18.66
CA LYS A 150 19.21 -1.24 -18.38
C LYS A 150 18.78 -0.82 -16.97
N PHE A 151 17.48 -0.95 -16.71
CA PHE A 151 16.91 -0.81 -15.38
C PHE A 151 16.08 -2.04 -15.02
N ALA A 152 15.93 -2.29 -13.73
CA ALA A 152 15.03 -3.31 -13.19
C ALA A 152 14.34 -2.80 -11.94
N THR A 153 13.07 -3.18 -11.75
CA THR A 153 12.31 -2.93 -10.52
C THR A 153 11.25 -4.02 -10.34
N GLU A 154 10.91 -4.33 -9.10
CA GLU A 154 9.80 -5.23 -8.75
C GLU A 154 8.50 -4.44 -8.47
N ALA A 155 8.57 -3.11 -8.49
CA ALA A 155 7.46 -2.23 -8.13
C ALA A 155 6.42 -2.13 -9.24
N ALA A 156 5.40 -3.00 -9.19
CA ALA A 156 4.29 -3.02 -10.15
C ALA A 156 3.42 -1.73 -10.16
N TRP A 157 3.55 -0.87 -9.15
CA TRP A 157 2.84 0.41 -9.03
C TRP A 157 3.53 1.56 -9.79
N LEU A 158 4.71 1.31 -10.39
CA LEU A 158 5.47 2.24 -11.20
C LEU A 158 5.42 1.86 -12.68
N THR A 159 5.28 2.87 -13.53
CA THR A 159 5.56 2.77 -14.97
C THR A 159 6.84 3.54 -15.28
N ILE A 160 7.83 2.88 -15.88
CA ILE A 160 9.14 3.46 -16.17
C ILE A 160 9.40 3.42 -17.68
N GLU A 161 9.73 4.58 -18.23
CA GLU A 161 10.13 4.75 -19.63
C GLU A 161 11.56 5.28 -19.71
N LYS A 162 12.36 4.72 -20.61
CA LYS A 162 13.73 5.15 -20.88
C LYS A 162 13.81 5.79 -22.26
N ALA A 163 14.31 7.02 -22.34
CA ALA A 163 14.63 7.71 -23.59
C ALA A 163 15.81 8.67 -23.37
N ASP A 164 16.79 8.67 -24.29
CA ASP A 164 17.88 9.66 -24.35
C ASP A 164 18.62 9.94 -23.02
N GLY A 165 18.92 8.89 -22.25
CA GLY A 165 19.60 9.03 -20.95
C GLY A 165 18.72 9.59 -19.83
N ILE A 166 17.42 9.69 -20.05
CA ILE A 166 16.42 10.10 -19.06
C ILE A 166 15.53 8.91 -18.74
N LEU A 167 15.26 8.72 -17.44
CA LEU A 167 14.17 7.88 -16.98
C LEU A 167 12.98 8.75 -16.62
N THR A 168 11.85 8.47 -17.25
CA THR A 168 10.55 8.94 -16.79
C THR A 168 9.99 7.88 -15.84
N VAL A 169 9.66 8.27 -14.61
CA VAL A 169 9.00 7.43 -13.62
C VAL A 169 7.59 7.99 -13.39
N THR A 170 6.57 7.14 -13.55
CA THR A 170 5.17 7.50 -13.32
C THR A 170 4.59 6.64 -12.22
N ALA A 171 4.03 7.27 -11.20
CA ALA A 171 3.29 6.62 -10.12
C ALA A 171 1.80 6.87 -10.28
N GLN A 172 0.97 5.84 -10.08
CA GLN A 172 -0.47 6.00 -9.95
C GLN A 172 -0.82 6.46 -8.53
N LYS A 173 -2.09 6.86 -8.30
CA LYS A 173 -2.57 7.18 -6.94
C LYS A 173 -2.31 6.00 -5.98
N ASN A 174 -1.63 6.27 -4.88
CA ASN A 174 -1.50 5.31 -3.79
C ASN A 174 -2.89 5.12 -3.16
N VAL A 175 -3.35 3.87 -3.12
CA VAL A 175 -4.64 3.48 -2.53
C VAL A 175 -4.46 2.75 -1.20
N LEU A 176 -3.26 2.78 -0.63
CA LEU A 176 -2.93 2.13 0.63
C LEU A 176 -2.68 3.16 1.73
N PRO A 177 -2.99 2.83 2.99
CA PRO A 177 -2.74 3.71 4.14
C PRO A 177 -1.25 3.82 4.52
N GLU A 178 -0.36 3.14 3.79
CA GLU A 178 1.08 3.09 4.03
C GLU A 178 1.85 3.78 2.90
N LYS A 179 3.05 4.30 3.21
CA LYS A 179 3.94 4.81 2.18
C LYS A 179 4.42 3.66 1.31
N LEU A 180 4.49 3.90 0.00
CA LEU A 180 5.13 2.96 -0.92
C LEU A 180 6.59 3.35 -1.09
N ALA A 181 7.46 2.35 -1.13
CA ALA A 181 8.87 2.52 -1.42
C ALA A 181 9.29 1.48 -2.47
N ALA A 182 10.17 1.89 -3.38
CA ALA A 182 10.70 1.04 -4.43
C ALA A 182 12.14 1.43 -4.76
N THR A 183 12.96 0.43 -5.04
CA THR A 183 14.30 0.63 -5.59
C THR A 183 14.27 0.29 -7.07
N ILE A 184 14.79 1.19 -7.89
CA ILE A 184 15.08 0.94 -9.31
C ILE A 184 16.59 0.72 -9.42
N VAL A 185 16.98 -0.49 -9.82
CA VAL A 185 18.39 -0.85 -10.03
C VAL A 185 18.78 -0.52 -11.46
N LEU A 186 19.85 0.25 -11.63
CA LEU A 186 20.40 0.65 -12.92
C LEU A 186 21.73 -0.06 -13.12
N THR A 187 21.90 -0.73 -14.25
CA THR A 187 23.13 -1.45 -14.61
C THR A 187 23.62 -0.99 -15.97
N ALA A 188 24.89 -0.61 -16.06
CA ALA A 188 25.58 -0.25 -17.30
C ALA A 188 26.75 -1.21 -17.57
N GLY A 189 27.08 -1.40 -18.84
CA GLY A 189 28.21 -2.22 -19.28
C GLY A 189 27.86 -3.70 -19.53
N LEU A 190 28.88 -4.47 -19.90
CA LEU A 190 28.80 -5.89 -20.24
C LEU A 190 30.00 -6.66 -19.66
N GLY A 191 29.81 -7.96 -19.45
CA GLY A 191 30.88 -8.84 -18.95
C GLY A 191 31.33 -8.42 -17.56
N GLU A 192 32.64 -8.22 -17.39
CA GLU A 192 33.25 -7.87 -16.11
C GLU A 192 33.36 -6.35 -15.87
N ASN A 193 33.21 -5.52 -16.92
CA ASN A 193 33.26 -4.06 -16.82
C ASN A 193 31.84 -3.49 -16.75
N THR A 194 31.24 -3.60 -15.57
CA THR A 194 29.88 -3.12 -15.30
C THR A 194 29.87 -2.13 -14.16
N ALA A 195 28.94 -1.17 -14.19
CA ALA A 195 28.64 -0.30 -13.06
C ALA A 195 27.16 -0.43 -12.69
N GLU A 196 26.87 -0.35 -11.40
CA GLU A 196 25.52 -0.41 -10.85
C GLU A 196 25.27 0.77 -9.92
N THR A 197 24.05 1.30 -9.96
CA THR A 197 23.55 2.30 -9.01
C THR A 197 22.06 2.11 -8.79
N THR A 198 21.50 2.80 -7.80
CA THR A 198 20.08 2.69 -7.45
C THR A 198 19.43 4.06 -7.43
N LEU A 199 18.15 4.06 -7.78
CA LEU A 199 17.25 5.19 -7.63
C LEU A 199 16.12 4.78 -6.69
N GLU A 200 16.02 5.46 -5.55
CA GLU A 200 14.94 5.27 -4.61
C GLU A 200 13.68 6.03 -5.06
N VAL A 201 12.52 5.42 -4.90
CA VAL A 201 11.24 6.05 -5.20
C VAL A 201 10.32 5.87 -4.00
N VAL A 202 9.88 6.98 -3.43
CA VAL A 202 8.95 7.01 -2.31
C VAL A 202 7.66 7.68 -2.74
N GLN A 203 6.52 7.11 -2.36
CA GLN A 203 5.22 7.72 -2.53
C GLN A 203 4.49 7.82 -1.19
N GLU A 204 3.90 8.99 -0.93
CA GLU A 204 3.15 9.24 0.30
C GLU A 204 1.92 8.33 0.45
N ALA A 205 1.59 8.02 1.71
CA ALA A 205 0.45 7.19 2.09
C ALA A 205 -0.88 7.86 1.75
N ASN A 206 -1.90 7.06 1.48
CA ASN A 206 -3.28 7.53 1.44
C ASN A 206 -3.89 7.59 2.84
N LEU A 207 -3.54 8.67 3.54
CA LEU A 207 -3.96 8.88 4.92
C LEU A 207 -5.49 9.05 5.06
N THR A 208 -6.20 9.44 3.99
CA THR A 208 -7.68 9.58 4.04
C THR A 208 -8.39 8.25 4.21
N LEU A 209 -7.75 7.12 3.91
CA LEU A 209 -8.28 5.81 4.25
C LEU A 209 -8.27 5.58 5.77
N GLY A 210 -7.28 6.04 6.50
CA GLY A 210 -7.28 5.92 7.97
C GLY A 210 -8.04 7.03 8.69
N SER A 211 -8.51 8.05 7.97
CA SER A 211 -9.04 9.27 8.59
C SER A 211 -10.45 9.12 9.14
N LEU A 212 -10.68 9.76 10.27
CA LEU A 212 -12.02 10.08 10.75
C LEU A 212 -12.48 11.36 10.03
N ILE A 213 -13.67 11.33 9.41
CA ILE A 213 -14.17 12.43 8.57
C ILE A 213 -15.52 12.91 9.09
N PHE A 214 -15.62 14.22 9.34
CA PHE A 214 -16.85 14.91 9.73
C PHE A 214 -17.32 15.86 8.64
N GLU A 215 -18.62 16.11 8.59
CA GLU A 215 -19.19 17.27 7.91
C GLU A 215 -19.70 18.25 8.97
N LEU A 216 -19.22 19.49 8.89
CA LEU A 216 -19.74 20.59 9.71
C LEU A 216 -20.47 21.61 8.84
N THR A 217 -21.56 22.17 9.36
CA THR A 217 -22.24 23.35 8.80
C THR A 217 -22.05 24.51 9.76
N VAL A 218 -21.25 25.49 9.36
CA VAL A 218 -20.73 26.53 10.26
C VAL A 218 -21.14 27.93 9.78
N PRO A 219 -21.71 28.79 10.64
CA PRO A 219 -21.97 30.20 10.31
C PRO A 219 -20.68 31.02 10.13
N ALA A 220 -20.77 32.14 9.40
CA ALA A 220 -19.64 33.04 9.22
C ALA A 220 -19.11 33.60 10.55
N GLY A 221 -17.80 33.49 10.76
CA GLY A 221 -17.11 33.95 11.97
C GLY A 221 -17.33 33.05 13.20
N ALA A 222 -18.02 31.92 13.07
CA ALA A 222 -18.30 31.04 14.19
C ALA A 222 -17.09 30.18 14.56
N LYS A 223 -16.98 29.90 15.86
CA LYS A 223 -16.03 28.95 16.42
C LYS A 223 -16.67 27.56 16.45
N ALA A 224 -16.07 26.59 15.77
CA ALA A 224 -16.50 25.19 15.78
C ALA A 224 -15.53 24.34 16.63
N GLY A 225 -16.02 23.20 17.11
CA GLY A 225 -15.22 22.23 17.86
C GLY A 225 -15.38 20.81 17.31
N LEU A 226 -14.37 19.97 17.48
CA LEU A 226 -14.43 18.55 17.14
C LEU A 226 -14.43 17.69 18.41
N PRO A 227 -15.23 16.62 18.49
CA PRO A 227 -15.39 15.84 19.71
C PRO A 227 -14.20 14.92 19.97
N LEU A 228 -12.98 15.31 19.60
CA LEU A 228 -11.78 14.47 19.71
C LEU A 228 -11.32 14.41 21.15
N TYR A 229 -11.10 13.19 21.65
CA TYR A 229 -10.71 12.97 23.02
C TYR A 229 -9.76 11.77 23.15
N THR A 230 -8.94 11.80 24.18
CA THR A 230 -8.21 10.64 24.68
C THR A 230 -8.21 10.65 26.21
N ASP A 231 -7.93 9.50 26.83
CA ASP A 231 -7.73 9.43 28.28
C ASP A 231 -6.43 10.11 28.72
N GLU A 232 -6.21 10.24 30.03
CA GLU A 232 -5.01 10.91 30.57
C GLU A 232 -3.70 10.17 30.26
N THR A 233 -3.76 8.95 29.74
CA THR A 233 -2.58 8.10 29.50
C THR A 233 -2.07 8.17 28.06
N THR A 234 -2.92 8.59 27.13
CA THR A 234 -2.60 8.78 25.72
C THR A 234 -3.00 10.18 25.32
N ALA A 235 -2.08 11.02 24.82
CA ALA A 235 -2.49 12.32 24.31
C ALA A 235 -3.19 12.15 22.95
N VAL A 236 -4.19 13.00 22.65
CA VAL A 236 -4.60 13.23 21.27
C VAL A 236 -3.32 13.57 20.50
N ASN A 237 -3.11 12.91 19.38
CA ASN A 237 -1.97 13.20 18.53
C ASN A 237 -2.40 13.00 17.09
N CYS A 238 -3.03 14.03 16.54
CA CYS A 238 -3.59 13.98 15.20
C CYS A 238 -3.31 15.26 14.45
N VAL A 239 -3.41 15.17 13.12
CA VAL A 239 -3.47 16.31 12.22
C VAL A 239 -4.93 16.48 11.83
N VAL A 240 -5.43 17.69 12.01
CA VAL A 240 -6.78 18.08 11.59
C VAL A 240 -6.65 18.98 10.36
N ASP A 241 -7.27 18.56 9.27
CA ASP A 241 -7.57 19.41 8.11
C ASP A 241 -8.99 19.94 8.28
N TRP A 242 -9.13 21.25 8.48
CA TRP A 242 -10.39 21.89 8.80
C TRP A 242 -11.30 22.09 7.58
N GLY A 243 -10.85 21.73 6.37
CA GLY A 243 -11.64 21.81 5.15
C GLY A 243 -11.76 23.22 4.56
N ASP A 244 -11.15 24.22 5.17
CA ASP A 244 -11.07 25.61 4.70
C ASP A 244 -9.69 25.99 4.15
N GLY A 245 -8.80 25.00 3.99
CA GLY A 245 -7.41 25.16 3.58
C GLY A 245 -6.43 25.25 4.74
N GLN A 246 -6.90 25.33 6.00
CA GLN A 246 -6.03 25.28 7.18
C GLN A 246 -5.88 23.87 7.74
N LYS A 247 -4.66 23.55 8.16
CA LYS A 247 -4.32 22.31 8.84
C LYS A 247 -3.50 22.60 10.07
N GLU A 248 -3.70 21.84 11.13
CA GLU A 248 -2.88 21.94 12.33
C GLU A 248 -2.66 20.59 13.01
N THR A 249 -1.56 20.48 13.74
CA THR A 249 -1.33 19.37 14.65
C THR A 249 -2.05 19.64 15.95
N VAL A 250 -2.99 18.76 16.30
CA VAL A 250 -3.76 18.81 17.54
C VAL A 250 -3.18 17.84 18.55
N THR A 251 -2.82 18.37 19.71
CA THR A 251 -2.34 17.59 20.87
C THR A 251 -3.24 17.67 22.10
N ALA A 252 -4.34 18.44 22.01
CA ALA A 252 -5.27 18.67 23.10
C ALA A 252 -6.67 18.13 22.77
N ASN A 253 -7.41 17.76 23.81
CA ASN A 253 -8.81 17.34 23.71
C ASN A 253 -9.72 18.50 23.26
N ALA A 254 -10.77 18.16 22.52
CA ALA A 254 -11.78 19.08 22.02
C ALA A 254 -11.18 20.30 21.29
N PRO A 255 -10.39 20.10 20.21
CA PRO A 255 -9.82 21.21 19.44
C PRO A 255 -10.92 22.06 18.82
N THR A 256 -10.60 23.32 18.57
CA THR A 256 -11.54 24.31 18.04
C THR A 256 -10.91 25.17 16.97
N HIS A 257 -11.71 25.57 15.98
CA HIS A 257 -11.29 26.41 14.86
C HIS A 257 -12.32 27.50 14.57
N ILE A 258 -11.88 28.60 13.98
CA ILE A 258 -12.75 29.72 13.58
C ILE A 258 -12.88 29.71 12.07
N TYR A 259 -14.10 29.59 11.57
CA TYR A 259 -14.39 29.67 10.14
C TYR A 259 -14.79 31.11 9.77
N GLU A 260 -14.00 31.77 8.92
CA GLU A 260 -14.26 33.16 8.52
C GLU A 260 -15.52 33.31 7.67
N LYS A 261 -15.88 32.27 6.92
CA LYS A 261 -17.03 32.24 6.01
C LYS A 261 -18.05 31.22 6.47
N GLU A 262 -19.30 31.49 6.14
CA GLU A 262 -20.35 30.47 6.28
C GLU A 262 -20.12 29.37 5.23
N GLY A 263 -20.34 28.12 5.62
CA GLY A 263 -20.18 27.01 4.69
C GLY A 263 -20.45 25.64 5.28
N VAL A 264 -20.40 24.66 4.37
CA VAL A 264 -20.31 23.25 4.70
C VAL A 264 -18.86 22.83 4.49
N TYR A 265 -18.26 22.27 5.54
CA TYR A 265 -16.85 21.91 5.57
C TYR A 265 -16.71 20.41 5.81
N GLU A 266 -15.80 19.78 5.07
CA GLU A 266 -15.39 18.40 5.31
C GLU A 266 -14.07 18.42 6.09
N ILE A 267 -14.11 17.88 7.30
CA ILE A 267 -12.97 17.88 8.22
C ILE A 267 -12.35 16.50 8.19
N THR A 268 -11.04 16.43 7.96
CA THR A 268 -10.28 15.17 7.97
C THR A 268 -9.36 15.12 9.18
N VAL A 269 -9.50 14.07 9.99
CA VAL A 269 -8.67 13.82 11.17
C VAL A 269 -7.80 12.59 10.95
N THR A 270 -6.48 12.76 11.00
CA THR A 270 -5.51 11.66 10.81
C THR A 270 -4.59 11.56 12.01
N GLY A 271 -4.42 10.36 12.56
CA GLY A 271 -3.57 10.11 13.73
C GLY A 271 -4.36 9.45 14.86
N THR A 272 -3.92 9.67 16.10
CA THR A 272 -4.45 8.96 17.27
C THR A 272 -5.55 9.75 17.97
N VAL A 273 -6.74 9.16 18.01
CA VAL A 273 -7.91 9.61 18.77
C VAL A 273 -8.59 8.34 19.32
N SER A 274 -8.55 8.16 20.64
CA SER A 274 -9.07 6.94 21.29
C SER A 274 -10.52 7.07 21.76
N ARG A 275 -11.08 8.29 21.80
CA ARG A 275 -12.48 8.51 22.18
C ARG A 275 -13.09 9.70 21.44
N LEU A 276 -14.39 9.64 21.21
CA LEU A 276 -15.18 10.83 20.87
C LEU A 276 -16.05 11.26 22.05
N ASN A 277 -16.14 12.56 22.32
CA ASN A 277 -17.00 13.10 23.38
C ASN A 277 -17.42 14.57 23.11
N SER A 278 -18.69 14.78 22.75
CA SER A 278 -19.30 16.11 22.58
C SER A 278 -19.90 16.67 23.88
N ASN A 279 -20.04 15.87 24.93
CA ASN A 279 -20.43 16.32 26.26
C ASN A 279 -19.21 16.90 27.01
N ASN A 280 -18.66 17.96 26.45
CA ASN A 280 -17.52 18.68 26.99
C ASN A 280 -17.86 20.19 27.14
N PRO A 281 -17.38 20.87 28.19
CA PRO A 281 -17.62 22.30 28.38
C PRO A 281 -17.32 23.19 27.16
N VAL A 282 -16.36 22.81 26.31
CA VAL A 282 -16.06 23.51 25.05
C VAL A 282 -17.31 23.63 24.16
N PHE A 283 -18.12 22.58 24.08
CA PHE A 283 -19.35 22.52 23.27
C PHE A 283 -20.57 23.22 23.90
N ASN A 284 -20.45 23.68 25.14
CA ASN A 284 -21.53 24.30 25.90
C ASN A 284 -21.35 25.83 26.03
N SER A 285 -20.49 26.44 25.20
CA SER A 285 -20.21 27.87 25.23
C SER A 285 -20.83 28.63 24.05
N GLY A 286 -21.55 29.72 24.30
CA GLY A 286 -22.09 30.64 23.28
C GLY A 286 -23.60 30.50 22.99
N ASP A 287 -24.10 31.34 22.05
CA ASP A 287 -25.52 31.42 21.64
C ASP A 287 -25.96 30.25 20.72
N ALA A 288 -25.02 29.58 20.07
CA ALA A 288 -25.23 28.35 19.30
C ALA A 288 -24.31 27.26 19.86
N LEU A 289 -24.87 26.08 20.12
CA LEU A 289 -24.13 24.96 20.70
C LEU A 289 -23.20 24.38 19.62
N MET A 290 -21.88 24.48 19.80
CA MET A 290 -20.89 24.08 18.77
C MET A 290 -21.08 22.65 18.25
N ARG A 291 -21.62 21.75 19.08
CA ARG A 291 -21.90 20.36 18.73
C ARG A 291 -22.97 20.21 17.65
N ASP A 292 -23.84 21.21 17.51
CA ASP A 292 -24.90 21.24 16.49
C ASP A 292 -24.37 21.70 15.12
N TYR A 293 -23.10 22.11 15.02
CA TYR A 293 -22.44 22.27 13.73
C TYR A 293 -22.06 20.93 13.11
N ILE A 294 -21.94 19.85 13.90
CA ILE A 294 -21.66 18.50 13.37
C ILE A 294 -22.93 17.97 12.74
N THR A 295 -22.98 17.91 11.41
CA THR A 295 -24.18 17.53 10.68
C THR A 295 -24.08 16.14 10.05
N ALA A 296 -22.87 15.62 9.82
CA ALA A 296 -22.67 14.21 9.46
C ALA A 296 -21.33 13.66 9.97
N VAL A 297 -21.30 12.35 10.23
CA VAL A 297 -20.05 11.58 10.17
C VAL A 297 -20.00 10.96 8.78
N LYS A 298 -18.87 11.09 8.08
CA LYS A 298 -18.69 10.58 6.71
C LYS A 298 -17.85 9.30 6.69
N GLN A 299 -16.90 9.18 7.62
CA GLN A 299 -16.05 8.01 7.78
C GLN A 299 -15.58 7.89 9.22
N TRP A 300 -15.53 6.68 9.77
CA TRP A 300 -15.10 6.43 11.15
C TRP A 300 -13.57 6.36 11.31
N GLY A 301 -12.84 5.95 10.26
CA GLY A 301 -11.38 5.90 10.25
C GLY A 301 -10.77 4.85 11.18
N THR A 302 -9.45 4.80 11.23
CA THR A 302 -8.69 3.88 12.08
C THR A 302 -7.85 4.66 13.09
N THR A 303 -8.46 5.61 13.80
CA THR A 303 -7.77 6.49 14.76
C THR A 303 -7.44 5.83 16.10
N GLY A 304 -7.86 4.58 16.29
CA GLY A 304 -7.67 3.82 17.53
C GLY A 304 -8.79 3.97 18.56
N LEU A 305 -10.04 4.18 18.12
CA LEU A 305 -11.19 4.34 19.00
C LEU A 305 -11.40 3.13 19.92
N THR A 306 -11.51 3.39 21.23
CA THR A 306 -11.83 2.42 22.28
C THR A 306 -13.13 2.76 23.01
N SER A 307 -13.70 3.95 22.78
CA SER A 307 -14.94 4.39 23.42
C SER A 307 -15.71 5.40 22.56
N LEU A 308 -17.04 5.27 22.53
CA LEU A 308 -17.96 6.29 22.03
C LEU A 308 -18.83 6.90 23.13
N TYR A 309 -18.37 6.84 24.39
CA TYR A 309 -19.06 7.46 25.52
C TYR A 309 -19.31 8.96 25.26
N ASN A 310 -20.59 9.34 25.12
CA ASN A 310 -21.03 10.69 24.75
C ASN A 310 -20.47 11.24 23.42
N ALA A 311 -20.13 10.37 22.45
CA ALA A 311 -19.48 10.78 21.20
C ALA A 311 -20.15 11.97 20.48
N PHE A 312 -21.47 11.89 20.34
CA PHE A 312 -22.33 12.88 19.69
C PHE A 312 -23.55 13.23 20.55
N TRP A 313 -23.39 13.17 21.87
CA TRP A 313 -24.41 13.59 22.81
C TRP A 313 -24.93 14.99 22.46
N HIS A 314 -26.26 15.10 22.29
CA HIS A 314 -26.98 16.31 21.91
C HIS A 314 -26.51 16.98 20.61
N CYS A 315 -25.89 16.25 19.67
CA CYS A 315 -25.68 16.74 18.31
C CYS A 315 -27.02 16.72 17.55
N THR A 316 -27.86 17.72 17.77
CA THR A 316 -29.26 17.72 17.32
C THR A 316 -29.41 17.82 15.80
N ASN A 317 -28.41 18.36 15.11
CA ASN A 317 -28.35 18.46 13.65
C ASN A 317 -27.60 17.31 12.96
N LEU A 318 -27.09 16.32 13.71
CA LEU A 318 -26.45 15.14 13.12
C LEU A 318 -27.50 14.32 12.38
N ARG A 319 -27.45 14.31 11.04
CA ARG A 319 -28.47 13.70 10.18
C ARG A 319 -28.09 12.33 9.66
N SER A 320 -26.79 12.04 9.53
CA SER A 320 -26.30 10.81 8.92
C SER A 320 -24.97 10.37 9.51
N ILE A 321 -24.81 9.05 9.63
CA ILE A 321 -23.57 8.37 10.00
C ILE A 321 -23.29 7.22 9.02
N PRO A 322 -22.03 6.80 8.81
CA PRO A 322 -21.68 5.78 7.83
C PRO A 322 -21.66 4.38 8.47
N THR A 323 -21.75 3.34 7.64
CA THR A 323 -21.39 1.96 8.04
C THR A 323 -19.93 1.93 8.49
N ASP A 324 -19.60 1.07 9.47
CA ASP A 324 -18.24 0.91 9.99
C ASP A 324 -17.30 0.17 9.02
N THR A 325 -17.10 0.58 7.76
CA THR A 325 -16.42 -0.24 6.73
C THR A 325 -14.98 -0.68 7.06
N GLN A 326 -14.36 -0.11 8.10
CA GLN A 326 -12.93 -0.26 8.42
C GLN A 326 -12.67 -0.97 9.75
N GLU A 327 -13.70 -1.56 10.35
CA GLU A 327 -13.63 -2.19 11.68
C GLU A 327 -13.15 -1.24 12.78
N SER A 328 -13.47 0.04 12.62
CA SER A 328 -13.14 1.15 13.53
C SER A 328 -13.65 0.89 14.94
N PHE A 329 -14.72 0.10 15.07
CA PHE A 329 -15.37 -0.20 16.36
C PHE A 329 -14.83 -1.45 17.05
N ARG A 330 -13.84 -2.14 16.48
CA ARG A 330 -13.29 -3.42 16.98
C ARG A 330 -12.71 -3.37 18.38
N ALA A 331 -12.27 -2.20 18.84
CA ALA A 331 -11.73 -1.99 20.17
C ALA A 331 -12.69 -1.26 21.12
N ILE A 332 -13.89 -0.91 20.67
CA ILE A 332 -14.85 -0.16 21.48
C ILE A 332 -15.48 -1.07 22.53
N THR A 333 -15.51 -0.59 23.78
CA THR A 333 -16.17 -1.28 24.89
C THR A 333 -17.50 -0.66 25.30
N THR A 334 -17.81 0.56 24.86
CA THR A 334 -19.02 1.27 25.25
C THR A 334 -19.55 2.23 24.17
N PHE A 335 -20.87 2.20 24.00
CA PHE A 335 -21.68 3.12 23.18
C PHE A 335 -22.56 4.03 24.05
N GLU A 336 -22.29 4.12 25.35
CA GLU A 336 -23.13 4.87 26.28
C GLU A 336 -23.33 6.32 25.85
N SER A 337 -24.59 6.69 25.69
CA SER A 337 -25.02 8.03 25.24
C SER A 337 -24.37 8.51 23.93
N ALA A 338 -23.84 7.59 23.10
CA ALA A 338 -23.07 7.92 21.89
C ALA A 338 -23.83 8.83 20.91
N PHE A 339 -25.13 8.61 20.73
CA PHE A 339 -26.02 9.40 19.87
C PHE A 339 -27.27 9.88 20.63
N GLU A 340 -27.17 10.02 21.96
CA GLU A 340 -28.28 10.50 22.76
C GLU A 340 -28.69 11.93 22.33
N GLN A 341 -29.97 12.12 22.04
CA GLN A 341 -30.56 13.36 21.53
C GLN A 341 -29.99 13.82 20.17
N CYS A 342 -29.50 12.89 19.34
CA CYS A 342 -29.35 13.15 17.91
C CYS A 342 -30.71 13.15 17.22
N SER A 343 -31.51 14.20 17.47
CA SER A 343 -32.92 14.27 17.07
C SER A 343 -33.15 14.30 15.56
N SER A 344 -32.15 14.70 14.76
CA SER A 344 -32.21 14.70 13.29
C SER A 344 -31.67 13.41 12.65
N LEU A 345 -31.19 12.43 13.42
CA LEU A 345 -30.66 11.18 12.86
C LEU A 345 -31.80 10.31 12.33
N GLU A 346 -31.88 10.13 11.01
CA GLU A 346 -33.04 9.51 10.34
C GLU A 346 -32.94 7.97 10.24
N VAL A 347 -31.73 7.47 10.05
CA VAL A 347 -31.44 6.06 9.74
C VAL A 347 -30.13 5.64 10.39
N LEU A 348 -30.10 4.42 10.94
CA LEU A 348 -28.85 3.73 11.27
C LEU A 348 -28.43 2.88 10.07
N PRO A 349 -27.18 2.97 9.60
CA PRO A 349 -26.73 2.21 8.45
C PRO A 349 -26.59 0.72 8.77
N GLU A 350 -26.84 -0.14 7.78
CA GLU A 350 -26.59 -1.59 7.91
C GLU A 350 -25.11 -1.84 8.23
N GLY A 351 -24.85 -2.82 9.10
CA GLY A 351 -23.50 -3.20 9.50
C GLY A 351 -22.76 -2.17 10.37
N LEU A 352 -23.45 -1.17 10.93
CA LEU A 352 -22.87 -0.18 11.86
C LEU A 352 -22.13 -0.84 13.01
N LEU A 353 -22.71 -1.88 13.63
CA LEU A 353 -22.17 -2.54 14.83
C LEU A 353 -21.51 -3.90 14.53
N ARG A 354 -21.15 -4.20 13.28
CA ARG A 354 -20.66 -5.54 12.92
C ARG A 354 -19.36 -5.93 13.60
N SER A 355 -18.57 -4.94 14.03
CA SER A 355 -17.26 -5.10 14.67
C SER A 355 -17.32 -4.94 16.20
N CYS A 356 -18.51 -4.83 16.79
CA CYS A 356 -18.71 -4.46 18.20
C CYS A 356 -18.72 -5.67 19.17
N ASP A 357 -17.81 -6.63 19.01
CA ASP A 357 -17.81 -7.87 19.80
C ASP A 357 -17.28 -7.71 21.24
N LYS A 358 -16.80 -6.52 21.58
CA LYS A 358 -16.31 -6.12 22.90
C LYS A 358 -17.20 -5.12 23.63
N VAL A 359 -18.28 -4.66 23.02
CA VAL A 359 -19.15 -3.65 23.63
C VAL A 359 -19.96 -4.28 24.75
N GLU A 360 -19.89 -3.68 25.94
CA GLU A 360 -20.57 -4.15 27.15
C GLU A 360 -21.87 -3.37 27.42
N SER A 361 -21.97 -2.12 26.95
CA SER A 361 -23.07 -1.21 27.26
C SER A 361 -23.49 -0.33 26.08
N PHE A 362 -24.79 -0.30 25.82
CA PHE A 362 -25.52 0.56 24.89
C PHE A 362 -26.46 1.52 25.62
N ARG A 363 -26.19 1.83 26.89
CA ARG A 363 -27.04 2.68 27.72
C ARG A 363 -27.30 4.02 27.02
N ASN A 364 -28.56 4.39 26.84
CA ASN A 364 -28.98 5.62 26.16
C ASN A 364 -28.42 5.82 24.73
N SER A 365 -27.81 4.82 24.07
CA SER A 365 -26.95 5.08 22.90
C SER A 365 -27.65 5.76 21.72
N PHE A 366 -28.95 5.51 21.53
CA PHE A 366 -29.81 6.16 20.53
C PHE A 366 -31.06 6.79 21.18
N SER A 367 -30.97 7.12 22.48
CA SER A 367 -32.02 7.76 23.25
C SER A 367 -32.43 9.07 22.59
N GLN A 368 -33.72 9.31 22.41
CA GLN A 368 -34.31 10.53 21.85
C GLN A 368 -33.83 10.87 20.42
N CYS A 369 -33.45 9.85 19.63
CA CYS A 369 -33.34 9.97 18.18
C CYS A 369 -34.74 10.04 17.56
N THR A 370 -35.42 11.18 17.71
CA THR A 370 -36.84 11.33 17.36
C THR A 370 -37.16 11.24 15.87
N SER A 371 -36.17 11.38 14.99
CA SER A 371 -36.34 11.20 13.54
C SER A 371 -36.07 9.76 13.06
N LEU A 372 -35.60 8.87 13.94
CA LEU A 372 -35.29 7.50 13.58
C LEU A 372 -36.58 6.71 13.32
N THR A 373 -36.79 6.27 12.08
CA THR A 373 -38.06 5.64 11.66
C THR A 373 -38.05 4.12 11.66
N SER A 374 -36.87 3.51 11.51
CA SER A 374 -36.64 2.07 11.47
C SER A 374 -35.24 1.71 11.92
N LEU A 375 -35.01 0.43 12.25
CA LEU A 375 -33.72 -0.12 12.64
C LEU A 375 -33.27 -1.17 11.60
N PRO A 376 -31.97 -1.30 11.34
CA PRO A 376 -31.42 -2.43 10.58
C PRO A 376 -31.79 -3.77 11.20
N GLU A 377 -31.97 -4.79 10.35
CA GLU A 377 -32.04 -6.17 10.81
C GLU A 377 -30.71 -6.56 11.47
N ASN A 378 -30.77 -7.43 12.49
CA ASN A 378 -29.56 -7.96 13.14
C ASN A 378 -28.60 -6.88 13.69
N LEU A 379 -29.12 -5.69 14.05
CA LEU A 379 -28.30 -4.53 14.46
C LEU A 379 -27.29 -4.89 15.56
N PHE A 380 -27.68 -5.67 16.57
CA PHE A 380 -26.81 -6.05 17.68
C PHE A 380 -26.21 -7.46 17.57
N ALA A 381 -26.30 -8.12 16.40
CA ALA A 381 -25.91 -9.53 16.23
C ALA A 381 -24.47 -9.86 16.65
N SER A 382 -23.54 -8.92 16.44
CA SER A 382 -22.13 -9.08 16.85
C SER A 382 -21.86 -8.72 18.31
N CYS A 383 -22.81 -8.11 19.03
CA CYS A 383 -22.63 -7.51 20.36
C CYS A 383 -22.80 -8.54 21.48
N ARG A 384 -22.06 -9.65 21.41
CA ARG A 384 -22.20 -10.82 22.28
C ARG A 384 -21.91 -10.57 23.77
N LEU A 385 -21.11 -9.55 24.09
CA LEU A 385 -20.75 -9.18 25.46
C LEU A 385 -21.65 -8.07 26.04
N ALA A 386 -22.61 -7.56 25.26
CA ALA A 386 -23.46 -6.47 25.71
C ALA A 386 -24.41 -6.95 26.81
N THR A 387 -24.34 -6.27 27.96
CA THR A 387 -25.14 -6.55 29.15
C THR A 387 -26.23 -5.49 29.39
N ASP A 388 -25.99 -4.24 28.98
CA ASP A 388 -26.84 -3.08 29.29
C ASP A 388 -27.40 -2.44 28.01
N PHE A 389 -28.72 -2.54 27.83
CA PHE A 389 -29.51 -1.87 26.79
C PHE A 389 -30.51 -0.87 27.39
N PHE A 390 -30.25 -0.39 28.61
CA PHE A 390 -31.14 0.53 29.30
C PHE A 390 -31.28 1.82 28.49
N ARG A 391 -32.52 2.18 28.14
CA ARG A 391 -32.88 3.37 27.34
C ARG A 391 -32.23 3.47 25.96
N THR A 392 -31.74 2.38 25.37
CA THR A 392 -31.05 2.42 24.06
C THR A 392 -31.85 3.16 22.99
N PHE A 393 -33.18 2.99 22.90
CA PHE A 393 -34.07 3.71 21.99
C PHE A 393 -35.18 4.48 22.72
N TRP A 394 -34.92 4.93 23.95
CA TRP A 394 -35.92 5.66 24.75
C TRP A 394 -36.41 6.88 23.97
N LYS A 395 -37.74 7.09 23.87
CA LYS A 395 -38.34 8.22 23.14
C LYS A 395 -37.91 8.36 21.67
N CYS A 396 -37.61 7.26 20.97
CA CYS A 396 -37.57 7.26 19.50
C CYS A 396 -39.01 7.34 18.96
N THR A 397 -39.63 8.52 19.05
CA THR A 397 -41.07 8.71 18.83
C THR A 397 -41.54 8.45 17.40
N SER A 398 -40.64 8.47 16.42
CA SER A 398 -40.94 8.14 15.01
C SER A 398 -40.66 6.68 14.63
N LEU A 399 -40.12 5.87 15.55
CA LEU A 399 -39.79 4.48 15.28
C LEU A 399 -41.08 3.66 15.14
N LYS A 400 -41.32 3.08 13.95
CA LYS A 400 -42.61 2.44 13.61
C LYS A 400 -42.67 0.95 13.91
N SER A 401 -41.57 0.26 13.67
CA SER A 401 -41.46 -1.20 13.76
C SER A 401 -40.04 -1.63 14.08
N ILE A 402 -39.89 -2.76 14.75
CA ILE A 402 -38.60 -3.43 14.99
C ILE A 402 -38.48 -4.63 14.04
N LYS A 403 -37.29 -4.85 13.47
CA LYS A 403 -36.99 -5.98 12.59
C LYS A 403 -36.63 -7.23 13.40
N GLU A 404 -36.85 -8.40 12.82
CA GLU A 404 -36.42 -9.68 13.41
C GLU A 404 -34.91 -9.68 13.68
N GLY A 405 -34.50 -10.49 14.67
CA GLY A 405 -33.08 -10.64 15.01
C GLY A 405 -32.43 -9.40 15.63
N ILE A 406 -33.17 -8.35 16.03
CA ILE A 406 -32.60 -7.11 16.57
C ILE A 406 -31.55 -7.35 17.68
N PHE A 407 -31.81 -8.30 18.59
CA PHE A 407 -30.92 -8.73 19.67
C PHE A 407 -30.40 -10.17 19.50
N ALA A 408 -30.38 -10.71 18.27
CA ALA A 408 -29.75 -12.00 18.00
C ALA A 408 -28.30 -12.01 18.55
N GLY A 409 -27.82 -13.12 19.06
CA GLY A 409 -26.45 -13.24 19.57
C GLY A 409 -26.12 -12.45 20.85
N CYS A 410 -27.02 -11.61 21.38
CA CYS A 410 -26.83 -10.89 22.65
C CYS A 410 -27.05 -11.80 23.86
N THR A 411 -26.23 -12.85 23.98
CA THR A 411 -26.38 -13.91 24.99
C THR A 411 -26.09 -13.45 26.42
N GLU A 412 -25.33 -12.36 26.57
CA GLU A 412 -24.99 -11.75 27.86
C GLU A 412 -25.94 -10.61 28.27
N ALA A 413 -26.99 -10.31 27.50
CA ALA A 413 -27.89 -9.21 27.81
C ALA A 413 -28.62 -9.39 29.16
N ILE A 414 -28.59 -8.35 30.00
CA ILE A 414 -29.17 -8.33 31.35
C ILE A 414 -30.32 -7.31 31.44
N ASP A 415 -30.10 -6.07 31.02
CA ASP A 415 -31.04 -4.96 31.26
C ASP A 415 -31.56 -4.34 29.95
N PHE A 416 -32.88 -4.42 29.73
CA PHE A 416 -33.63 -3.76 28.66
C PHE A 416 -34.58 -2.68 29.20
N GLY A 417 -34.39 -2.24 30.44
CA GLY A 417 -35.21 -1.24 31.09
C GLY A 417 -35.33 0.01 30.22
N GLN A 418 -36.56 0.44 29.98
CA GLN A 418 -36.87 1.63 29.18
C GLN A 418 -36.34 1.62 27.73
N CYS A 419 -35.90 0.47 27.21
CA CYS A 419 -35.23 0.37 25.89
C CYS A 419 -36.07 0.98 24.76
N PHE A 420 -37.39 0.77 24.74
CA PHE A 420 -38.34 1.36 23.78
C PHE A 420 -39.44 2.19 24.47
N TYR A 421 -39.16 2.69 25.68
CA TYR A 421 -40.16 3.44 26.44
C TYR A 421 -40.52 4.75 25.73
N THR A 422 -41.81 5.04 25.59
CA THR A 422 -42.33 6.23 24.87
C THR A 422 -41.96 6.24 23.37
N CYS A 423 -41.77 5.08 22.75
CA CYS A 423 -41.76 4.96 21.28
C CYS A 423 -43.20 5.01 20.75
N THR A 424 -43.79 6.21 20.69
CA THR A 424 -45.24 6.39 20.45
C THR A 424 -45.72 6.00 19.06
N ALA A 425 -44.84 5.79 18.09
CA ALA A 425 -45.17 5.27 16.76
C ALA A 425 -44.96 3.75 16.63
N LEU A 426 -44.40 3.08 17.65
CA LEU A 426 -44.04 1.68 17.61
C LEU A 426 -45.29 0.81 17.79
N THR A 427 -45.71 0.13 16.72
CA THR A 427 -46.96 -0.65 16.70
C THR A 427 -46.74 -2.15 16.58
N ILE A 428 -45.58 -2.56 16.03
CA ILE A 428 -45.25 -3.96 15.73
C ILE A 428 -43.83 -4.25 16.22
N ILE A 429 -43.69 -5.33 16.98
CA ILE A 429 -42.41 -5.88 17.44
C ILE A 429 -42.33 -7.38 17.11
N PRO A 430 -41.13 -7.93 16.85
CA PRO A 430 -40.96 -9.36 16.64
C PRO A 430 -41.19 -10.14 17.94
N VAL A 431 -41.95 -11.23 17.85
CA VAL A 431 -42.21 -12.08 19.01
C VAL A 431 -40.93 -12.76 19.52
N SER A 432 -40.01 -13.10 18.63
CA SER A 432 -38.73 -13.77 18.89
C SER A 432 -37.60 -12.84 19.34
N MET A 433 -37.86 -11.54 19.54
CA MET A 433 -36.80 -10.54 19.70
C MET A 433 -35.85 -10.76 20.90
N PHE A 434 -36.22 -11.62 21.86
CA PHE A 434 -35.44 -11.93 23.06
C PHE A 434 -35.02 -13.41 23.16
N ASP A 435 -35.05 -14.18 22.08
CA ASP A 435 -34.78 -15.63 22.10
C ASP A 435 -33.38 -15.99 22.61
N ASP A 436 -32.37 -15.21 22.21
CA ASP A 436 -30.99 -15.40 22.65
C ASP A 436 -30.68 -14.73 24.00
N CYS A 437 -31.52 -13.77 24.43
CA CYS A 437 -31.35 -12.99 25.66
C CYS A 437 -31.85 -13.74 26.90
N LYS A 438 -31.31 -14.94 27.12
CA LYS A 438 -31.77 -15.85 28.19
C LYS A 438 -31.40 -15.40 29.59
N LYS A 439 -30.40 -14.52 29.72
CA LYS A 439 -29.92 -13.94 30.98
C LYS A 439 -30.65 -12.66 31.40
N ALA A 440 -31.53 -12.14 30.54
CA ALA A 440 -32.17 -10.85 30.76
C ALA A 440 -33.09 -10.84 31.98
N THR A 441 -32.84 -9.91 32.90
CA THR A 441 -33.64 -9.75 34.13
C THR A 441 -34.34 -8.40 34.24
N GLY A 442 -33.87 -7.39 33.50
CA GLY A 442 -34.42 -6.03 33.49
C GLY A 442 -35.31 -5.77 32.28
N PHE A 443 -36.58 -5.50 32.51
CA PHE A 443 -37.61 -5.15 31.52
C PHE A 443 -38.49 -3.96 31.95
N ARG A 444 -38.09 -3.25 33.00
CA ARG A 444 -38.90 -2.17 33.58
C ARG A 444 -39.20 -1.12 32.51
N PHE A 445 -40.48 -0.84 32.26
CA PHE A 445 -40.92 0.10 31.23
C PHE A 445 -40.48 -0.19 29.79
N THR A 446 -39.92 -1.36 29.44
CA THR A 446 -39.28 -1.60 28.12
C THR A 446 -40.13 -1.14 26.94
N PHE A 447 -41.43 -1.41 26.94
CA PHE A 447 -42.37 -1.02 25.88
C PHE A 447 -43.43 0.00 26.32
N GLY A 448 -43.31 0.53 27.55
CA GLY A 448 -44.35 1.41 28.10
C GLY A 448 -44.66 2.59 27.16
N LYS A 449 -45.94 2.87 26.95
CA LYS A 449 -46.46 3.91 26.05
C LYS A 449 -46.20 3.69 24.56
N ALA A 450 -45.80 2.50 24.14
CA ALA A 450 -45.86 2.08 22.75
C ALA A 450 -47.26 1.52 22.44
N PRO A 451 -47.95 1.94 21.36
CA PRO A 451 -49.25 1.40 20.96
C PRO A 451 -49.12 0.02 20.28
N LEU A 452 -48.52 -0.94 20.98
CA LEU A 452 -48.25 -2.27 20.47
C LEU A 452 -49.54 -3.05 20.17
N THR A 453 -49.50 -3.82 19.09
CA THR A 453 -50.57 -4.74 18.67
C THR A 453 -49.98 -6.13 18.41
N GLY A 454 -50.85 -7.13 18.29
CA GLY A 454 -50.42 -8.52 18.14
C GLY A 454 -50.11 -9.17 19.48
N GLU A 455 -49.23 -10.17 19.47
CA GLU A 455 -48.88 -10.97 20.64
C GLU A 455 -47.57 -10.46 21.26
N SER A 456 -47.47 -10.46 22.59
CA SER A 456 -46.23 -10.06 23.27
C SER A 456 -45.05 -11.01 22.97
N PRO A 457 -43.79 -10.59 23.20
CA PRO A 457 -42.63 -11.43 22.91
C PRO A 457 -42.62 -12.76 23.68
N TYR A 458 -42.29 -13.83 22.96
CA TYR A 458 -42.17 -15.19 23.48
C TYR A 458 -41.04 -15.95 22.77
N THR A 459 -40.52 -16.96 23.46
CA THR A 459 -39.58 -17.93 22.89
C THR A 459 -40.30 -19.26 22.70
N LEU A 460 -40.15 -19.87 21.51
CA LEU A 460 -40.70 -21.20 21.24
C LEU A 460 -39.72 -22.27 21.72
N HIS A 461 -40.12 -23.10 22.68
CA HIS A 461 -39.33 -24.21 23.19
C HIS A 461 -40.17 -25.49 23.13
N GLU A 462 -39.73 -26.47 22.32
CA GLU A 462 -40.43 -27.75 22.13
C GLU A 462 -41.91 -27.60 21.72
N GLY A 463 -42.23 -26.55 20.94
CA GLY A 463 -43.59 -26.24 20.50
C GLY A 463 -44.43 -25.47 21.53
N ILE A 464 -43.89 -25.15 22.70
CA ILE A 464 -44.53 -24.34 23.74
C ILE A 464 -44.03 -22.91 23.62
N LYS A 465 -44.95 -21.94 23.63
CA LYS A 465 -44.61 -20.51 23.74
C LYS A 465 -44.33 -20.19 25.20
N ILE A 466 -43.19 -19.54 25.46
CA ILE A 466 -42.83 -19.05 26.78
C ILE A 466 -42.68 -17.53 26.67
N HIS A 467 -43.69 -16.79 27.13
CA HIS A 467 -43.69 -15.33 27.13
C HIS A 467 -42.73 -14.76 28.15
N LEU A 468 -42.35 -13.48 28.01
CA LEU A 468 -41.48 -12.80 28.98
C LEU A 468 -41.99 -12.91 30.43
N TYR A 469 -43.31 -12.78 30.62
CA TYR A 469 -43.94 -12.85 31.94
C TYR A 469 -44.01 -14.27 32.53
N GLU A 470 -43.71 -15.30 31.74
CA GLU A 470 -43.69 -16.71 32.17
C GLU A 470 -42.26 -17.20 32.45
N ARG A 471 -41.22 -16.44 32.06
CA ARG A 471 -39.81 -16.88 32.19
C ARG A 471 -39.38 -17.23 33.62
N ALA A 472 -40.04 -16.66 34.64
CA ALA A 472 -39.80 -16.99 36.04
C ALA A 472 -40.14 -18.46 36.38
N ASP A 473 -41.04 -19.10 35.64
CA ASP A 473 -41.44 -20.49 35.82
C ASP A 473 -40.58 -21.48 35.00
N HIS A 474 -39.72 -20.96 34.11
CA HIS A 474 -38.88 -21.73 33.19
C HIS A 474 -37.38 -21.52 33.48
N THR A 475 -36.98 -21.62 34.75
CA THR A 475 -35.61 -21.31 35.23
C THR A 475 -34.51 -22.22 34.70
N ALA A 476 -34.86 -23.38 34.13
CA ALA A 476 -33.90 -24.23 33.41
C ALA A 476 -33.45 -23.63 32.07
N LEU A 477 -34.24 -22.71 31.51
CA LEU A 477 -34.03 -22.09 30.20
C LEU A 477 -33.65 -20.60 30.31
N PHE A 478 -34.18 -19.91 31.32
CA PHE A 478 -34.05 -18.46 31.48
C PHE A 478 -33.65 -18.08 32.90
N THR A 479 -32.92 -16.98 33.06
CA THR A 479 -32.81 -16.29 34.34
C THR A 479 -34.15 -15.62 34.66
N ALA A 480 -34.64 -15.78 35.89
CA ALA A 480 -35.91 -15.18 36.31
C ALA A 480 -35.85 -13.63 36.24
N PRO A 481 -36.81 -12.97 35.56
CA PRO A 481 -36.89 -11.50 35.56
C PRO A 481 -37.03 -10.91 36.97
N ALA A 482 -36.26 -9.87 37.25
CA ALA A 482 -36.22 -9.21 38.57
C ALA A 482 -36.80 -7.79 38.55
N GLU A 483 -36.65 -7.07 37.43
CA GLU A 483 -37.13 -5.69 37.29
C GLU A 483 -38.03 -5.56 36.06
N TYR A 484 -39.31 -5.88 36.17
CA TYR A 484 -40.22 -5.95 35.01
C TYR A 484 -41.46 -5.06 35.11
N GLY A 485 -41.61 -4.32 36.22
CA GLY A 485 -42.79 -3.49 36.45
C GLY A 485 -43.01 -2.49 35.30
N ARG A 486 -44.26 -2.37 34.85
CA ARG A 486 -44.67 -1.46 33.78
C ARG A 486 -44.02 -1.71 32.42
N CYS A 487 -43.48 -2.91 32.18
CA CYS A 487 -42.91 -3.31 30.89
C CYS A 487 -43.85 -2.98 29.73
N PHE A 488 -45.14 -3.30 29.88
CA PHE A 488 -46.19 -3.10 28.89
C PHE A 488 -47.21 -2.02 29.29
N GLN A 489 -46.76 -1.01 30.03
CA GLN A 489 -47.63 0.10 30.43
C GLN A 489 -48.34 0.72 29.21
N GLU A 490 -49.66 0.87 29.30
CA GLU A 490 -50.50 1.43 28.22
C GLU A 490 -50.51 0.63 26.89
N CYS A 491 -49.98 -0.61 26.87
CA CYS A 491 -50.01 -1.50 25.70
C CYS A 491 -51.31 -2.34 25.61
N THR A 492 -52.47 -1.72 25.80
CA THR A 492 -53.76 -2.42 25.98
C THR A 492 -54.28 -3.16 24.74
N SER A 493 -53.66 -2.96 23.57
CA SER A 493 -54.05 -3.58 22.29
C SER A 493 -53.32 -4.90 22.01
N LEU A 494 -52.48 -5.39 22.93
CA LEU A 494 -51.87 -6.72 22.85
C LEU A 494 -52.91 -7.82 23.06
N SER A 495 -52.84 -8.89 22.27
CA SER A 495 -53.81 -10.00 22.31
C SER A 495 -53.78 -10.79 23.62
N ASP A 496 -52.66 -10.74 24.33
CA ASP A 496 -52.41 -11.39 25.62
C ASP A 496 -52.29 -10.39 26.79
N TYR A 497 -52.87 -9.18 26.63
CA TYR A 497 -52.81 -8.13 27.65
C TYR A 497 -53.37 -8.57 29.01
N ALA A 498 -54.44 -9.35 29.04
CA ALA A 498 -55.02 -9.86 30.29
C ALA A 498 -54.04 -10.74 31.08
N GLN A 499 -53.22 -11.54 30.39
CA GLN A 499 -52.17 -12.35 30.98
C GLN A 499 -51.03 -11.48 31.51
N ILE A 500 -50.63 -10.46 30.75
CA ILE A 500 -49.65 -9.46 31.17
C ILE A 500 -50.08 -8.79 32.49
N GLU A 501 -51.34 -8.37 32.60
CA GLU A 501 -51.89 -7.76 33.82
C GLU A 501 -51.92 -8.75 34.99
N ALA A 502 -52.33 -9.99 34.76
CA ALA A 502 -52.39 -11.02 35.78
C ALA A 502 -51.01 -11.33 36.41
N HIS A 503 -49.94 -11.18 35.62
CA HIS A 503 -48.55 -11.36 36.09
C HIS A 503 -47.90 -10.06 36.61
N GLY A 504 -48.59 -8.92 36.57
CA GLY A 504 -48.08 -7.62 37.06
C GLY A 504 -47.03 -6.95 36.17
N TRP A 505 -47.06 -7.22 34.86
CA TRP A 505 -46.13 -6.66 33.87
C TRP A 505 -46.63 -5.37 33.18
N ASN A 506 -47.84 -4.91 33.52
CA ASN A 506 -48.46 -3.67 33.02
C ASN A 506 -48.05 -2.41 33.78
#